data_AF-A0A8K1CBY0-F1
#
_entry.id   AF-A0A8K1CBY0-F1
#
_cell.length_a   1.000
_cell.length_b   1.000
_cell.length_c   1.000
_cell.angle_alpha   90.00
_cell.angle_beta   90.00
_cell.angle_gamma   90.00
#
_symmetry.space_group_name_H-M   'P 1'
#
loop_
_entity.id
_entity.type
_entity.pdbx_description
1 polymer ?
#
loop_
_entity_poly.entity_id
_entity_poly.type
_entity_poly.pdbx_seq_one_letter_code
_entity_poly.pdbx_strand_id
1 'polypeptide(L)'
;MEVPPSFAGDVRDAIFDMYAAKQHVTLDTLLKTLQDKRVTRTSGWKWSRSTLYRFLTDTMHYTYGKRRTYYQNLKENVSIAAQRVAYIKKVQEYRAEGRPIFYQDETWVNKNITPANVWLDDEGQGGRAVPQGKGERSIVCHIGGRDGFVDGAKLISRGCKALKDSDYHTEMNSSVFLDWMRRKVLPAVPSRSVIVIDRATYHTTLTEQTKPAKSTFRKAQLAEWLVAHGVVHNGMRTVDEYMTMTKPELGQLCKENKPKPEYEVAVTAREFDCEVLFLPVGHPELNPIEMVWSYVKSYVAKHNTDFSLSEVERLSHAALDSFDSEAWQRYVDHCVKVERRYLELADDVPLDMDD
;
A
#
# COMPACT_ATOMS: atom_id res chain seq x y z
N MET A 1 10.23 -29.11 -38.44
CA MET A 1 8.80 -29.45 -38.52
C MET A 1 8.06 -28.47 -37.62
N GLU A 2 7.19 -27.66 -38.20
CA GLU A 2 6.42 -26.65 -37.47
C GLU A 2 5.14 -27.26 -36.91
N VAL A 3 4.78 -26.85 -35.69
CA VAL A 3 3.56 -27.33 -35.03
C VAL A 3 2.36 -26.72 -35.76
N PRO A 4 1.35 -27.52 -36.15
CA PRO A 4 0.14 -26.98 -36.77
C PRO A 4 -0.56 -25.93 -35.89
N PRO A 5 -0.94 -24.75 -36.42
CA PRO A 5 -1.63 -23.70 -35.66
C PRO A 5 -2.94 -24.17 -34.99
N SER A 6 -3.57 -25.23 -35.52
CA SER A 6 -4.77 -25.85 -34.95
C SER A 6 -4.60 -26.30 -33.50
N PHE A 7 -3.37 -26.55 -33.03
CA PHE A 7 -3.12 -26.93 -31.63
C PHE A 7 -3.20 -25.78 -30.63
N ALA A 8 -3.32 -24.52 -31.09
CA ALA A 8 -3.29 -23.36 -30.20
C ALA A 8 -4.41 -23.40 -29.13
N GLY A 9 -5.62 -23.84 -29.52
CA GLY A 9 -6.73 -24.04 -28.58
C GLY A 9 -6.42 -25.10 -27.53
N ASP A 10 -5.96 -26.29 -27.94
CA ASP A 10 -5.66 -27.39 -27.01
C ASP A 10 -4.54 -27.06 -26.02
N VAL A 11 -3.52 -26.34 -26.50
CA VAL A 11 -2.40 -25.85 -25.67
C VAL A 11 -2.86 -24.80 -24.69
N ARG A 12 -3.71 -23.86 -25.12
CA ARG A 12 -4.34 -22.87 -24.24
C ARG A 12 -5.14 -23.57 -23.15
N ASP A 13 -6.05 -24.46 -23.53
CA ASP A 13 -6.90 -25.17 -22.58
C ASP A 13 -6.07 -25.99 -21.59
N ALA A 14 -5.03 -26.70 -22.05
CA ALA A 14 -4.13 -27.42 -21.15
C ALA A 14 -3.46 -26.51 -20.11
N ILE A 15 -3.01 -25.31 -20.52
CA ILE A 15 -2.42 -24.33 -19.61
C ILE A 15 -3.44 -23.85 -18.58
N PHE A 16 -4.64 -23.47 -19.02
CA PHE A 16 -5.68 -22.94 -18.13
C PHE A 16 -6.27 -24.01 -17.21
N ASP A 17 -6.44 -25.25 -17.67
CA ASP A 17 -6.83 -26.40 -16.86
C ASP A 17 -5.80 -26.65 -15.74
N MET A 18 -4.51 -26.64 -16.08
CA MET A 18 -3.44 -26.78 -15.09
C MET A 18 -3.45 -25.63 -14.07
N TYR A 19 -3.71 -24.39 -14.50
CA TYR A 19 -3.88 -23.26 -13.58
C TYR A 19 -5.11 -23.39 -12.69
N ALA A 20 -6.26 -23.82 -13.23
CA ALA A 20 -7.48 -24.06 -12.47
C ALA A 20 -7.27 -25.17 -11.43
N ALA A 21 -6.49 -26.19 -11.77
CA ALA A 21 -6.04 -27.25 -10.87
C ALA A 21 -4.91 -26.83 -9.90
N LYS A 22 -4.52 -25.55 -9.89
CA LYS A 22 -3.44 -24.99 -9.05
C LYS A 22 -2.08 -25.66 -9.26
N GLN A 23 -1.82 -26.19 -10.45
CA GLN A 23 -0.55 -26.82 -10.81
C GLN A 23 0.46 -25.77 -11.30
N HIS A 24 1.73 -26.03 -11.03
CA HIS A 24 2.83 -25.21 -11.57
C HIS A 24 3.08 -25.58 -13.03
N VAL A 25 2.81 -24.64 -13.95
CA VAL A 25 2.97 -24.85 -15.40
C VAL A 25 4.41 -24.54 -15.81
N THR A 26 5.18 -25.58 -16.09
CA THR A 26 6.47 -25.55 -16.77
C THR A 26 6.36 -26.16 -18.17
N LEU A 27 7.38 -25.98 -19.01
CA LEU A 27 7.46 -26.65 -20.30
C LEU A 27 7.37 -28.18 -20.15
N ASP A 28 8.00 -28.79 -19.14
CA ASP A 28 7.99 -30.25 -18.98
C ASP A 28 6.63 -30.77 -18.52
N THR A 29 6.00 -30.08 -17.55
CA THR A 29 4.68 -30.46 -17.06
C THR A 29 3.62 -30.27 -18.14
N LEU A 30 3.70 -29.18 -18.91
CA LEU A 30 2.78 -28.93 -20.03
C LEU A 30 3.00 -29.93 -21.17
N LEU A 31 4.26 -30.25 -21.49
CA LEU A 31 4.60 -31.26 -22.49
C LEU A 31 3.98 -32.61 -22.14
N LYS A 32 4.11 -33.04 -20.87
CA LYS A 32 3.50 -34.28 -20.39
C LYS A 32 1.98 -34.26 -20.54
N THR A 33 1.33 -33.18 -20.08
CA THR A 33 -0.13 -33.00 -20.22
C THR A 33 -0.57 -33.08 -21.69
N LEU A 34 0.17 -32.45 -22.61
CA LEU A 34 -0.16 -32.45 -24.03
C LEU A 34 0.07 -33.81 -24.70
N GLN A 35 1.08 -34.57 -24.27
CA GLN A 35 1.32 -35.94 -24.74
C GLN A 35 0.19 -36.90 -24.31
N ASP A 36 -0.39 -36.66 -23.14
CA ASP A 36 -1.51 -37.44 -22.61
C ASP A 36 -2.86 -37.05 -23.23
N LYS A 37 -2.99 -35.83 -23.78
CA LYS A 37 -4.23 -35.37 -24.45
C LYS A 37 -4.53 -36.20 -25.71
N ARG A 38 -5.79 -36.64 -25.83
CA ARG A 38 -6.29 -37.46 -26.95
C ARG A 38 -6.04 -36.80 -28.31
N VAL A 39 -6.23 -35.49 -28.42
CA VAL A 39 -6.07 -34.73 -29.68
C VAL A 39 -4.65 -34.86 -30.25
N THR A 40 -3.64 -34.74 -29.40
CA THR A 40 -2.24 -34.99 -29.79
C THR A 40 -2.06 -36.43 -30.27
N ARG A 41 -2.56 -37.41 -29.52
CA ARG A 41 -2.39 -38.84 -29.84
C ARG A 41 -3.04 -39.23 -31.17
N THR A 42 -4.18 -38.64 -31.51
CA THR A 42 -4.91 -38.93 -32.76
C THR A 42 -4.38 -38.17 -33.97
N SER A 43 -3.67 -37.07 -33.76
CA SER A 43 -3.13 -36.23 -34.85
C SER A 43 -1.85 -36.76 -35.50
N GLY A 44 -1.16 -37.72 -34.86
CA GLY A 44 0.18 -38.17 -35.26
C GLY A 44 1.31 -37.19 -34.92
N TRP A 45 1.00 -36.00 -34.36
CA TRP A 45 2.01 -35.03 -33.93
C TRP A 45 2.74 -35.49 -32.65
N LYS A 46 4.07 -35.33 -32.64
CA LYS A 46 4.91 -35.61 -31.47
C LYS A 46 5.50 -34.32 -30.92
N TRP A 47 5.03 -33.92 -29.75
CA TRP A 47 5.61 -32.78 -29.05
C TRP A 47 7.01 -33.10 -28.52
N SER A 48 7.93 -32.17 -28.75
CA SER A 48 9.20 -32.05 -28.03
C SER A 48 9.22 -30.76 -27.22
N ARG A 49 10.11 -30.67 -26.24
CA ARG A 49 10.32 -29.45 -25.44
C ARG A 49 10.61 -28.23 -26.31
N SER A 50 11.47 -28.37 -27.32
CA SER A 50 11.87 -27.27 -28.23
C SER A 50 10.76 -26.84 -29.19
N THR A 51 9.93 -27.78 -29.66
CA THR A 51 8.76 -27.45 -30.50
C THR A 51 7.66 -26.79 -29.68
N LEU A 52 7.42 -27.24 -28.45
CA LEU A 52 6.45 -26.61 -27.55
C LEU A 52 6.87 -25.20 -27.16
N TYR A 53 8.16 -25.00 -26.83
CA TYR A 53 8.69 -23.67 -26.51
C TYR A 53 8.49 -22.68 -27.67
N ARG A 54 8.95 -23.04 -28.88
CA ARG A 54 8.77 -22.19 -30.07
C ARG A 54 7.30 -21.94 -30.41
N PHE A 55 6.45 -22.95 -30.25
CA PHE A 55 5.01 -22.76 -30.50
C PHE A 55 4.39 -21.77 -29.51
N LEU A 56 4.76 -21.86 -28.24
CA LEU A 56 4.31 -20.91 -27.22
C LEU A 56 4.81 -19.50 -27.52
N THR A 57 6.09 -19.31 -27.84
CA THR A 57 6.68 -17.98 -28.04
C THR A 57 6.35 -17.37 -29.41
N ASP A 58 6.54 -18.15 -30.47
CA ASP A 58 6.58 -17.62 -31.84
C ASP A 58 5.19 -17.63 -32.48
N THR A 59 4.33 -18.59 -32.10
CA THR A 59 2.96 -18.75 -32.65
C THR A 59 1.88 -18.22 -31.72
N MET A 60 1.98 -18.50 -30.41
CA MET A 60 0.97 -18.07 -29.43
C MET A 60 1.35 -16.76 -28.70
N HIS A 61 2.58 -16.27 -28.89
CA HIS A 61 3.10 -15.05 -28.24
C HIS A 61 3.10 -15.07 -26.71
N TYR A 62 3.20 -16.26 -26.11
CA TYR A 62 3.39 -16.43 -24.67
C TYR A 62 4.83 -16.10 -24.30
N THR A 63 5.00 -15.36 -23.19
CA THR A 63 6.32 -15.06 -22.62
C THR A 63 6.47 -15.72 -21.25
N TYR A 64 7.61 -16.35 -20.99
CA TYR A 64 7.95 -16.86 -19.66
C TYR A 64 8.68 -15.77 -18.87
N GLY A 65 8.10 -15.34 -17.76
CA GLY A 65 8.66 -14.28 -16.93
C GLY A 65 8.04 -14.24 -15.55
N LYS A 66 8.53 -13.31 -14.73
CA LYS A 66 7.92 -13.05 -13.41
C LYS A 66 6.50 -12.54 -13.64
N ARG A 67 5.51 -13.13 -12.96
CA ARG A 67 4.17 -12.55 -12.88
C ARG A 67 4.31 -11.13 -12.35
N ARG A 68 3.49 -10.22 -12.90
CA ARG A 68 3.30 -8.92 -12.28
C ARG A 68 2.86 -9.13 -10.83
N THR A 69 3.49 -8.41 -9.91
CA THR A 69 3.08 -8.40 -8.52
C THR A 69 1.65 -7.85 -8.39
N TYR A 70 0.97 -8.17 -7.30
CA TYR A 70 -0.35 -7.59 -7.00
C TYR A 70 -0.32 -6.06 -7.12
N TYR A 71 0.71 -5.41 -6.59
CA TYR A 71 0.88 -3.95 -6.68
C TYR A 71 1.09 -3.47 -8.11
N GLN A 72 1.84 -4.20 -8.94
CA GLN A 72 1.99 -3.85 -10.35
C GLN A 72 0.65 -3.94 -11.09
N ASN A 73 -0.19 -4.95 -10.81
CA ASN A 73 -1.52 -5.02 -11.40
C ASN A 73 -2.45 -3.92 -10.87
N LEU A 74 -2.37 -3.61 -9.57
CA LEU A 74 -3.17 -2.58 -8.93
C LEU A 74 -2.92 -1.18 -9.53
N LYS A 75 -1.66 -0.88 -9.89
CA LYS A 75 -1.27 0.41 -10.48
C LYS A 75 -1.84 0.67 -11.87
N GLU A 76 -2.21 -0.40 -12.59
CA GLU A 76 -2.80 -0.35 -13.93
C GLU A 76 -4.33 -0.21 -13.88
N ASN A 77 -4.95 -0.41 -12.71
CA ASN A 77 -6.39 -0.19 -12.57
C ASN A 77 -6.71 1.29 -12.82
N VAL A 78 -7.68 1.56 -13.70
CA VAL A 78 -8.06 2.92 -14.12
C VAL A 78 -8.40 3.83 -12.94
N SER A 79 -9.13 3.32 -11.95
CA SER A 79 -9.52 4.12 -10.77
C SER A 79 -8.31 4.52 -9.92
N ILE A 80 -7.33 3.64 -9.81
CA ILE A 80 -6.08 3.88 -9.08
C ILE A 80 -5.17 4.82 -9.87
N ALA A 81 -5.12 4.67 -11.20
CA ALA A 81 -4.42 5.61 -12.07
C ALA A 81 -5.02 7.02 -11.98
N ALA A 82 -6.34 7.15 -12.01
CA ALA A 82 -7.03 8.42 -11.82
C ALA A 82 -6.75 9.03 -10.42
N GLN A 83 -6.78 8.21 -9.37
CA GLN A 83 -6.40 8.64 -8.02
C GLN A 83 -4.96 9.16 -7.97
N ARG A 84 -4.02 8.46 -8.61
CA ARG A 84 -2.62 8.87 -8.72
C ARG A 84 -2.48 10.21 -9.43
N VAL A 85 -3.13 10.40 -10.58
CA VAL A 85 -3.10 11.67 -11.33
C VAL A 85 -3.67 12.81 -10.48
N ALA A 86 -4.79 12.56 -9.77
CA ALA A 86 -5.39 13.55 -8.88
C ALA A 86 -4.44 13.96 -7.74
N TYR A 87 -3.78 12.98 -7.09
CA TYR A 87 -2.76 13.24 -6.07
C TYR A 87 -1.61 14.08 -6.64
N ILE A 88 -1.05 13.69 -7.79
CA ILE A 88 0.09 14.38 -8.39
C ILE A 88 -0.26 15.84 -8.72
N LYS A 89 -1.41 16.08 -9.34
CA LYS A 89 -1.88 17.44 -9.63
C LYS A 89 -2.03 18.26 -8.35
N LYS A 90 -2.62 17.68 -7.30
CA LYS A 90 -2.83 18.36 -6.02
C LYS A 90 -1.52 18.74 -5.32
N VAL A 91 -0.56 17.82 -5.26
CA VAL A 91 0.76 18.11 -4.65
C VAL A 91 1.57 19.11 -5.48
N GLN A 92 1.36 19.18 -6.80
CA GLN A 92 1.94 20.22 -7.67
C GLN A 92 1.32 21.59 -7.40
N GLU A 93 -0.01 21.67 -7.25
CA GLU A 93 -0.71 22.91 -6.87
C GLU A 93 -0.17 23.48 -5.55
N TYR A 94 -0.07 22.65 -4.50
CA TYR A 94 0.46 23.12 -3.21
C TYR A 94 1.90 23.62 -3.31
N ARG A 95 2.75 22.98 -4.12
CA ARG A 95 4.11 23.47 -4.37
C ARG A 95 4.11 24.79 -5.12
N ALA A 96 3.24 24.97 -6.11
CA ALA A 96 3.10 26.22 -6.85
C ALA A 96 2.60 27.36 -5.96
N GLU A 97 1.75 27.05 -4.97
CA GLU A 97 1.31 27.99 -3.93
C GLU A 97 2.40 28.29 -2.86
N GLY A 98 3.54 27.61 -2.92
CA GLY A 98 4.61 27.75 -1.92
C GLY A 98 4.26 27.17 -0.56
N ARG A 99 3.30 26.24 -0.48
CA ARG A 99 2.91 25.60 0.78
C ARG A 99 3.98 24.59 1.23
N PRO A 100 4.40 24.59 2.51
CA PRO A 100 5.28 23.56 3.04
C PRO A 100 4.62 22.19 2.96
N ILE A 101 5.37 21.18 2.50
CA ILE A 101 4.88 19.80 2.38
C ILE A 101 5.75 18.90 3.25
N PHE A 102 5.09 18.17 4.13
CA PHE A 102 5.70 17.21 5.03
C PHE A 102 5.15 15.82 4.74
N TYR A 103 6.02 14.83 4.84
CA TYR A 103 5.77 13.45 4.48
C TYR A 103 5.94 12.60 5.72
N GLN A 104 4.89 11.85 6.05
CA GLN A 104 4.82 11.03 7.24
C GLN A 104 4.58 9.58 6.86
N ASP A 105 5.18 8.69 7.64
CA ASP A 105 4.94 7.25 7.55
C ASP A 105 5.47 6.54 8.82
N GLU A 106 5.19 5.24 8.93
CA GLU A 106 5.76 4.34 9.92
C GLU A 106 6.51 3.17 9.30
N THR A 107 7.57 2.72 9.97
CA THR A 107 8.28 1.52 9.56
C THR A 107 8.63 0.60 10.73
N TRP A 108 8.66 -0.70 10.44
CA TRP A 108 9.09 -1.70 11.40
C TRP A 108 10.58 -2.00 11.25
N VAL A 109 11.31 -1.95 12.36
CA VAL A 109 12.72 -2.37 12.42
C VAL A 109 12.82 -3.60 13.31
N ASN A 110 13.34 -4.69 12.75
CA ASN A 110 13.45 -5.98 13.43
C ASN A 110 14.74 -6.03 14.26
N LYS A 111 14.68 -6.56 15.50
CA LYS A 111 15.88 -6.74 16.33
C LYS A 111 16.94 -7.65 15.70
N ASN A 112 16.52 -8.59 14.86
CA ASN A 112 17.39 -9.53 14.14
C ASN A 112 17.83 -9.01 12.77
N ILE A 113 17.62 -7.71 12.45
CA ILE A 113 17.97 -7.18 11.13
C ILE A 113 19.48 -7.25 10.88
N THR A 114 19.85 -7.76 9.70
CA THR A 114 21.23 -7.90 9.23
C THR A 114 21.37 -7.44 7.78
N PRO A 115 22.60 -7.20 7.29
CA PRO A 115 22.81 -6.85 5.90
C PRO A 115 22.37 -7.99 4.98
N ALA A 116 21.69 -7.65 3.89
CA ALA A 116 21.19 -8.65 2.93
C ALA A 116 22.31 -9.41 2.21
N ASN A 117 23.46 -8.78 2.03
CA ASN A 117 24.63 -9.35 1.37
C ASN A 117 25.77 -9.50 2.38
N VAL A 118 26.35 -10.70 2.46
CA VAL A 118 27.49 -11.04 3.30
C VAL A 118 28.48 -11.89 2.49
N TRP A 119 29.75 -11.90 2.92
CA TRP A 119 30.73 -12.83 2.39
C TRP A 119 30.45 -14.23 2.95
N LEU A 120 30.45 -15.23 2.07
CA LEU A 120 30.25 -16.64 2.40
C LEU A 120 31.48 -17.43 1.94
N ASP A 121 31.83 -18.48 2.68
CA ASP A 121 32.80 -19.48 2.25
C ASP A 121 32.20 -20.49 1.24
N ASP A 122 33.01 -21.44 0.79
CA ASP A 122 32.63 -22.47 -0.18
C ASP A 122 31.49 -23.40 0.31
N GLU A 123 31.25 -23.42 1.62
CA GLU A 123 30.20 -24.21 2.28
C GLU A 123 28.93 -23.38 2.49
N GLY A 124 28.92 -22.12 2.06
CA GLY A 124 27.81 -21.19 2.22
C GLY A 124 27.68 -20.62 3.64
N GLN A 125 28.71 -20.75 4.47
CA GLN A 125 28.74 -20.21 5.82
C GLN A 125 29.34 -18.80 5.81
N GLY A 126 28.79 -17.91 6.62
CA GLY A 126 29.28 -16.53 6.74
C GLY A 126 28.25 -15.61 7.36
N GLY A 127 28.65 -14.34 7.53
CA GLY A 127 27.84 -13.37 8.26
C GLY A 127 27.88 -13.54 9.78
N ARG A 128 27.10 -12.71 10.49
CA ARG A 128 27.01 -12.75 11.96
C ARG A 128 26.04 -13.84 12.41
N ALA A 129 26.30 -14.45 13.56
CA ALA A 129 25.36 -15.39 14.17
C ALA A 129 24.10 -14.64 14.63
N VAL A 130 22.98 -14.86 13.94
CA VAL A 130 21.68 -14.21 14.23
C VAL A 130 20.83 -15.13 15.11
N PRO A 131 20.15 -14.61 16.15
CA PRO A 131 19.21 -15.40 16.95
C PRO A 131 18.09 -16.01 16.10
N GLN A 132 17.72 -17.27 16.40
CA GLN A 132 16.62 -17.94 15.72
C GLN A 132 15.25 -17.32 16.05
N GLY A 133 14.34 -17.35 15.07
CA GLY A 133 12.96 -16.85 15.20
C GLY A 133 12.72 -15.50 14.52
N LYS A 134 11.46 -15.06 14.49
CA LYS A 134 11.04 -13.85 13.77
C LYS A 134 11.61 -12.55 14.36
N GLY A 135 12.16 -12.55 15.58
CA GLY A 135 12.64 -11.36 16.28
C GLY A 135 11.52 -10.42 16.71
N GLU A 136 11.72 -9.69 17.81
CA GLU A 136 10.83 -8.58 18.19
C GLU A 136 11.09 -7.38 17.28
N ARG A 137 10.19 -6.39 17.29
CA ARG A 137 10.26 -5.24 16.39
C ARG A 137 9.97 -3.94 17.14
N SER A 138 10.64 -2.89 16.73
CA SER A 138 10.29 -1.51 17.08
C SER A 138 9.59 -0.84 15.89
N ILE A 139 8.58 -0.03 16.19
CA ILE A 139 7.97 0.90 15.24
C ILE A 139 8.77 2.18 15.29
N VAL A 140 9.13 2.70 14.13
CA VAL A 140 9.70 4.03 13.95
C VAL A 140 8.70 4.84 13.14
N CYS A 141 8.17 5.90 13.72
CA CYS A 141 7.22 6.84 13.11
C CYS A 141 7.85 8.23 13.12
N HIS A 142 7.82 8.92 11.98
CA HIS A 142 8.28 10.29 11.89
C HIS A 142 7.62 11.00 10.71
N ILE A 143 7.73 12.32 10.73
CA ILE A 143 7.40 13.24 9.65
C ILE A 143 8.58 14.16 9.31
N GLY A 144 8.80 14.41 8.02
CA GLY A 144 9.83 15.34 7.54
C GLY A 144 9.49 15.96 6.19
N GLY A 145 10.13 17.08 5.87
CA GLY A 145 9.97 17.82 4.61
C GLY A 145 11.32 18.12 3.97
N ARG A 146 11.34 19.02 2.99
CA ARG A 146 12.60 19.43 2.30
C ARG A 146 13.68 19.93 3.26
N ASP A 147 13.29 20.56 4.35
CA ASP A 147 14.23 21.17 5.31
C ASP A 147 14.69 20.20 6.40
N GLY A 148 14.24 18.95 6.36
CA GLY A 148 14.58 17.93 7.34
C GLY A 148 13.36 17.42 8.11
N PHE A 149 13.66 16.73 9.21
CA PHE A 149 12.65 16.22 10.12
C PHE A 149 11.99 17.33 10.94
N VAL A 150 10.73 17.11 11.34
CA VAL A 150 10.06 18.00 12.28
C VAL A 150 10.57 17.72 13.70
N ASP A 151 11.20 18.72 14.31
CA ASP A 151 11.77 18.58 15.66
C ASP A 151 10.72 18.15 16.68
N GLY A 152 11.06 17.18 17.52
CA GLY A 152 10.17 16.65 18.57
C GLY A 152 9.04 15.73 18.08
N ALA A 153 8.91 15.52 16.77
CA ALA A 153 7.91 14.61 16.19
C ALA A 153 8.35 13.15 16.11
N LYS A 154 9.62 12.84 16.35
CA LYS A 154 10.15 11.47 16.35
C LYS A 154 9.42 10.58 17.36
N LEU A 155 8.86 9.47 16.90
CA LEU A 155 8.20 8.47 17.74
C LEU A 155 8.79 7.09 17.47
N ILE A 156 9.47 6.52 18.46
CA ILE A 156 9.97 5.14 18.40
C ILE A 156 9.34 4.36 19.55
N SER A 157 8.64 3.27 19.23
CA SER A 157 7.95 2.44 20.23
C SER A 157 8.24 0.95 20.03
N ARG A 158 8.22 0.19 21.13
CA ARG A 158 8.36 -1.28 21.11
C ARG A 158 7.01 -1.90 20.84
N GLY A 159 6.94 -2.87 19.93
CA GLY A 159 5.74 -3.69 19.79
C GLY A 159 5.42 -4.37 21.13
N CYS A 160 4.17 -4.22 21.60
CA CYS A 160 3.55 -4.80 22.79
C CYS A 160 4.47 -5.65 23.71
N LYS A 161 5.38 -5.00 24.45
CA LYS A 161 5.90 -5.36 25.79
C LYS A 161 7.13 -4.49 26.13
N ALA A 162 7.03 -3.76 27.24
CA ALA A 162 8.10 -3.12 28.03
C ALA A 162 8.64 -1.74 27.60
N LEU A 163 8.18 -0.68 28.27
CA LEU A 163 8.91 0.14 29.26
C LEU A 163 7.86 1.00 30.00
N LYS A 164 8.17 1.63 31.14
CA LYS A 164 7.21 2.36 32.01
C LYS A 164 7.25 3.90 31.86
N ASP A 165 8.00 4.43 30.89
CA ASP A 165 8.41 5.84 30.85
C ASP A 165 8.26 6.52 29.47
N SER A 166 7.40 6.02 28.57
CA SER A 166 7.07 6.76 27.33
C SER A 166 5.56 6.79 27.05
N ASP A 167 5.01 7.94 26.68
CA ASP A 167 3.55 8.13 26.59
C ASP A 167 2.81 7.22 25.57
N TYR A 168 3.54 6.46 24.75
CA TYR A 168 2.99 5.62 23.69
C TYR A 168 3.50 4.17 23.80
N HIS A 169 2.77 3.36 24.57
CA HIS A 169 3.11 1.97 24.92
C HIS A 169 2.26 0.89 24.22
N THR A 170 1.63 1.21 23.09
CA THR A 170 0.77 0.28 22.34
C THR A 170 1.12 0.22 20.85
N GLU A 171 0.66 -0.81 20.15
CA GLU A 171 0.63 -0.81 18.68
C GLU A 171 -0.06 0.46 18.15
N MET A 172 0.44 0.98 17.03
CA MET A 172 -0.11 2.18 16.39
C MET A 172 -1.58 1.95 16.05
N ASN A 173 -2.43 2.88 16.48
CA ASN A 173 -3.86 2.88 16.20
C ASN A 173 -4.35 4.31 15.99
N SER A 174 -5.61 4.49 15.60
CA SER A 174 -6.15 5.81 15.25
C SER A 174 -6.03 6.82 16.38
N SER A 175 -6.28 6.43 17.64
CA SER A 175 -6.22 7.37 18.77
C SER A 175 -4.79 7.78 19.09
N VAL A 176 -3.84 6.82 19.09
CA VAL A 176 -2.41 7.09 19.29
C VAL A 176 -1.87 8.01 18.20
N PHE A 177 -2.22 7.73 16.94
CA PHE A 177 -1.78 8.53 15.80
C PHE A 177 -2.33 9.96 15.84
N LEU A 178 -3.64 10.12 16.07
CA LEU A 178 -4.26 11.44 16.17
C LEU A 178 -3.71 12.25 17.33
N ASP A 179 -3.44 11.59 18.46
CA ASP A 179 -2.85 12.23 19.61
C ASP A 179 -1.42 12.72 19.34
N TRP A 180 -0.59 11.88 18.72
CA TRP A 180 0.74 12.25 18.27
C TRP A 180 0.70 13.41 17.26
N MET A 181 -0.19 13.34 16.26
CA MET A 181 -0.40 14.42 15.30
C MET A 181 -0.75 15.74 15.99
N ARG A 182 -1.71 15.72 16.92
CA ARG A 182 -2.19 16.90 17.64
C ARG A 182 -1.17 17.49 18.60
N ARG A 183 -0.40 16.66 19.30
CA ARG A 183 0.52 17.10 20.36
C ARG A 183 1.94 17.38 19.88
N LYS A 184 2.41 16.68 18.85
CA LYS A 184 3.83 16.69 18.43
C LYS A 184 4.03 17.24 17.04
N VAL A 185 3.15 16.93 16.08
CA VAL A 185 3.36 17.29 14.67
C VAL A 185 2.77 18.65 14.34
N LEU A 186 1.45 18.78 14.46
CA LEU A 186 0.70 19.96 14.00
C LEU A 186 1.14 21.27 14.68
N PRO A 187 1.50 21.30 15.98
CA PRO A 187 2.05 22.51 16.60
C PRO A 187 3.47 22.88 16.14
N ALA A 188 4.22 21.93 15.55
CA ALA A 188 5.63 22.09 15.19
C ALA A 188 5.84 22.39 13.69
N VAL A 189 4.79 22.30 12.88
CA VAL A 189 4.82 22.66 11.45
C VAL A 189 4.24 24.07 11.23
N PRO A 190 4.67 24.80 10.20
CA PRO A 190 4.09 26.11 9.88
C PRO A 190 2.60 26.01 9.51
N SER A 191 1.85 27.09 9.70
CA SER A 191 0.50 27.24 9.14
C SER A 191 0.49 27.04 7.63
N ARG A 192 -0.64 26.62 7.06
CA ARG A 192 -0.82 26.26 5.65
C ARG A 192 0.02 25.07 5.18
N SER A 193 0.60 24.29 6.10
CA SER A 193 1.33 23.07 5.73
C SER A 193 0.40 22.00 5.16
N VAL A 194 0.99 21.12 4.35
CA VAL A 194 0.34 19.93 3.80
C VAL A 194 1.05 18.71 4.38
N ILE A 195 0.28 17.82 5.01
CA ILE A 195 0.76 16.58 5.60
C ILE A 195 0.37 15.43 4.67
N VAL A 196 1.37 14.81 4.05
CA VAL A 196 1.21 13.65 3.18
C VAL A 196 1.29 12.38 4.01
N ILE A 197 0.24 11.56 3.97
CA ILE A 197 0.14 10.28 4.71
C ILE A 197 -0.38 9.17 3.79
N ASP A 198 -0.10 7.92 4.16
CA ASP A 198 -0.64 6.76 3.46
C ASP A 198 -2.15 6.54 3.77
N ARG A 199 -2.75 5.52 3.17
CA ARG A 199 -4.18 5.18 3.37
C ARG A 199 -4.38 4.02 4.35
N ALA A 200 -3.52 3.86 5.35
CA ALA A 200 -3.72 2.87 6.40
C ALA A 200 -5.10 3.01 7.07
N THR A 201 -5.65 1.92 7.58
CA THR A 201 -6.99 1.90 8.18
C THR A 201 -7.11 2.86 9.36
N TYR A 202 -6.05 3.04 10.14
CA TYR A 202 -6.05 3.98 11.26
C TYR A 202 -5.94 5.45 10.83
N HIS A 203 -5.28 5.75 9.69
CA HIS A 203 -5.25 7.08 9.08
C HIS A 203 -6.57 7.49 8.43
N THR A 204 -7.37 6.51 8.01
CA THR A 204 -8.61 6.70 7.26
C THR A 204 -9.87 6.59 8.13
N THR A 205 -9.73 6.82 9.44
CA THR A 205 -10.86 6.87 10.38
C THR A 205 -11.79 8.03 10.01
N LEU A 206 -13.05 7.70 9.73
CA LEU A 206 -14.08 8.67 9.35
C LEU A 206 -14.66 9.35 10.59
N THR A 207 -15.03 10.62 10.45
CA THR A 207 -15.86 11.32 11.44
C THR A 207 -17.21 10.63 11.60
N GLU A 208 -17.82 10.71 12.80
CA GLU A 208 -19.15 10.11 13.04
C GLU A 208 -20.20 10.55 12.01
N GLN A 209 -20.14 11.82 11.58
CA GLN A 209 -21.06 12.43 10.62
C GLN A 209 -20.90 11.91 9.18
N THR A 210 -19.76 11.29 8.85
CA THR A 210 -19.49 10.79 7.49
C THR A 210 -19.37 9.27 7.41
N LYS A 211 -19.59 8.57 8.53
CA LYS A 211 -19.60 7.11 8.57
C LYS A 211 -20.79 6.57 7.75
N PRO A 212 -20.54 5.73 6.73
CA PRO A 212 -21.63 5.10 5.99
C PRO A 212 -22.37 4.10 6.87
N ALA A 213 -23.64 3.85 6.54
CA ALA A 213 -24.39 2.76 7.12
C ALA A 213 -23.65 1.42 6.90
N LYS A 214 -23.55 0.59 7.95
CA LYS A 214 -22.85 -0.70 7.87
C LYS A 214 -23.79 -1.76 7.30
N SER A 215 -23.25 -2.73 6.56
CA SER A 215 -24.00 -3.89 6.05
C SER A 215 -24.63 -4.72 7.18
N THR A 216 -24.07 -4.66 8.39
CA THR A 216 -24.56 -5.35 9.58
C THR A 216 -25.70 -4.63 10.30
N PHE A 217 -26.06 -3.40 9.89
CA PHE A 217 -27.13 -2.65 10.55
C PHE A 217 -28.47 -3.38 10.46
N ARG A 218 -29.20 -3.36 11.58
CA ARG A 218 -30.61 -3.76 11.66
C ARG A 218 -31.47 -2.67 11.03
N LYS A 219 -32.73 -3.00 10.75
CA LYS A 219 -33.69 -2.09 10.12
C LYS A 219 -33.80 -0.75 10.86
N ALA A 220 -33.96 -0.79 12.19
CA ALA A 220 -34.02 0.41 13.03
C ALA A 220 -32.74 1.26 12.94
N GLN A 221 -31.57 0.63 12.92
CA GLN A 221 -30.28 1.34 12.81
C GLN A 221 -30.11 2.03 11.45
N LEU A 222 -30.69 1.48 10.37
CA LEU A 222 -30.72 2.17 9.07
C LEU A 222 -31.63 3.39 9.12
N ALA A 223 -32.81 3.29 9.74
CA ALA A 223 -33.72 4.42 9.95
C ALA A 223 -33.08 5.52 10.82
N GLU A 224 -32.46 5.15 11.95
CA GLU A 224 -31.70 6.05 12.81
C GLU A 224 -30.56 6.74 12.05
N TRP A 225 -29.85 6.00 11.20
CA TRP A 225 -28.79 6.56 10.36
C TRP A 225 -29.33 7.62 9.39
N LEU A 226 -30.45 7.36 8.72
CA LEU A 226 -31.08 8.33 7.80
C LEU A 226 -31.49 9.61 8.53
N VAL A 227 -32.09 9.49 9.72
CA VAL A 227 -32.47 10.64 10.54
C VAL A 227 -31.24 11.42 11.01
N ALA A 228 -30.20 10.73 11.48
CA ALA A 228 -28.96 11.36 11.93
C ALA A 228 -28.23 12.12 10.81
N HIS A 229 -28.40 11.69 9.56
CA HIS A 229 -27.83 12.36 8.38
C HIS A 229 -28.80 13.35 7.70
N GLY A 230 -29.96 13.61 8.32
CA GLY A 230 -30.94 14.58 7.83
C GLY A 230 -31.55 14.22 6.46
N VAL A 231 -31.58 12.93 6.12
CA VAL A 231 -32.18 12.47 4.86
C VAL A 231 -33.69 12.69 4.93
N VAL A 232 -34.28 13.15 3.83
CA VAL A 232 -35.73 13.29 3.66
C VAL A 232 -36.14 12.49 2.43
N HIS A 233 -37.08 11.56 2.58
CA HIS A 233 -37.53 10.70 1.48
C HIS A 233 -39.04 10.59 1.50
N ASN A 234 -39.72 11.03 0.43
CA ASN A 234 -41.18 11.04 0.33
C ASN A 234 -41.89 11.68 1.53
N GLY A 235 -41.30 12.74 2.10
CA GLY A 235 -41.81 13.43 3.28
C GLY A 235 -41.44 12.77 4.62
N MET A 236 -40.92 11.55 4.63
CA MET A 236 -40.44 10.86 5.84
C MET A 236 -39.18 11.53 6.38
N ARG A 237 -39.14 11.75 7.70
CA ARG A 237 -38.03 12.40 8.43
C ARG A 237 -37.75 11.78 9.79
N THR A 238 -38.62 10.90 10.27
CA THR A 238 -38.52 10.27 11.60
C THR A 238 -38.23 8.78 11.48
N VAL A 239 -37.69 8.20 12.56
CA VAL A 239 -37.40 6.76 12.60
C VAL A 239 -38.67 5.94 12.37
N ASP A 240 -39.79 6.32 12.98
CA ASP A 240 -41.06 5.58 12.87
C ASP A 240 -41.61 5.56 11.45
N GLU A 241 -41.51 6.69 10.73
CA GLU A 241 -41.90 6.76 9.31
C GLU A 241 -41.03 5.85 8.45
N TYR A 242 -39.70 5.90 8.63
CA TYR A 242 -38.77 5.02 7.91
C TYR A 242 -38.96 3.54 8.25
N MET A 243 -39.41 3.23 9.46
CA MET A 243 -39.69 1.86 9.88
C MET A 243 -40.86 1.22 9.12
N THR A 244 -41.64 1.98 8.35
CA THR A 244 -42.64 1.45 7.41
C THR A 244 -42.03 0.83 6.15
N MET A 245 -40.86 1.32 5.70
CA MET A 245 -40.15 0.79 4.52
C MET A 245 -39.52 -0.58 4.82
N THR A 246 -39.17 -1.36 3.82
CA THR A 246 -38.44 -2.62 3.98
C THR A 246 -36.94 -2.37 4.25
N LYS A 247 -36.24 -3.36 4.85
CA LYS A 247 -34.80 -3.25 5.10
C LYS A 247 -33.97 -3.01 3.81
N PRO A 248 -34.25 -3.68 2.67
CA PRO A 248 -33.57 -3.39 1.41
C PRO A 248 -33.78 -1.95 0.92
N GLU A 249 -35.00 -1.40 1.01
CA GLU A 249 -35.28 -0.02 0.61
C GLU A 249 -34.49 0.98 1.48
N LEU A 250 -34.47 0.80 2.81
CA LEU A 250 -33.66 1.63 3.69
C LEU A 250 -32.16 1.51 3.39
N GLY A 251 -31.68 0.31 3.11
CA GLY A 251 -30.27 0.06 2.77
C GLY A 251 -29.86 0.76 1.47
N GLN A 252 -30.73 0.72 0.46
CA GLN A 252 -30.51 1.43 -0.81
C GLN A 252 -30.52 2.94 -0.59
N LEU A 253 -31.48 3.47 0.17
CA LEU A 253 -31.56 4.89 0.48
C LEU A 253 -30.31 5.38 1.24
N CYS A 254 -29.80 4.60 2.20
CA CYS A 254 -28.54 4.89 2.88
C CYS A 254 -27.35 4.92 1.93
N LYS A 255 -27.31 4.01 0.94
CA LYS A 255 -26.24 3.94 -0.07
C LYS A 255 -26.24 5.15 -1.00
N GLU A 256 -27.43 5.58 -1.43
CA GLU A 256 -27.62 6.74 -2.30
C GLU A 256 -27.31 8.06 -1.59
N ASN A 257 -27.57 8.13 -0.28
CA ASN A 257 -27.33 9.32 0.54
C ASN A 257 -26.00 9.26 1.31
N LYS A 258 -25.04 8.44 0.85
CA LYS A 258 -23.74 8.32 1.51
C LYS A 258 -23.02 9.68 1.51
N PRO A 259 -22.65 10.23 2.68
CA PRO A 259 -21.94 11.50 2.75
C PRO A 259 -20.54 11.40 2.13
N LYS A 260 -20.01 12.54 1.69
CA LYS A 260 -18.61 12.63 1.28
C LYS A 260 -17.72 12.27 2.47
N PRO A 261 -16.74 11.37 2.33
CA PRO A 261 -15.85 10.99 3.43
C PRO A 261 -15.11 12.18 4.01
N GLU A 262 -15.14 12.32 5.33
CA GLU A 262 -14.31 13.25 6.08
C GLU A 262 -13.53 12.47 7.15
N TYR A 263 -12.22 12.69 7.18
CA TYR A 263 -11.31 11.92 8.02
C TYR A 263 -10.96 12.70 9.29
N GLU A 264 -10.92 12.02 10.44
CA GLU A 264 -10.62 12.65 11.74
C GLU A 264 -9.25 13.37 11.72
N VAL A 265 -8.26 12.79 11.04
CA VAL A 265 -6.93 13.41 10.88
C VAL A 265 -6.99 14.71 10.07
N ALA A 266 -7.85 14.76 9.05
CA ALA A 266 -8.01 15.96 8.23
C ALA A 266 -8.76 17.07 8.99
N VAL A 267 -9.77 16.71 9.81
CA VAL A 267 -10.41 17.66 10.73
C VAL A 267 -9.39 18.21 11.70
N THR A 268 -8.61 17.33 12.34
CA THR A 268 -7.59 17.72 13.32
C THR A 268 -6.54 18.63 12.69
N ALA A 269 -6.06 18.34 11.48
CA ALA A 269 -5.10 19.20 10.79
C ALA A 269 -5.66 20.60 10.48
N ARG A 270 -6.94 20.69 10.10
CA ARG A 270 -7.60 21.99 9.80
C ARG A 270 -7.69 22.90 11.01
N GLU A 271 -7.76 22.35 12.22
CA GLU A 271 -7.71 23.15 13.47
C GLU A 271 -6.38 23.92 13.62
N PHE A 272 -5.32 23.48 12.94
CA PHE A 272 -3.98 24.09 12.94
C PHE A 272 -3.66 24.79 11.60
N ASP A 273 -4.67 25.15 10.81
CA ASP A 273 -4.51 25.70 9.45
C ASP A 273 -3.67 24.80 8.52
N CYS A 274 -3.70 23.48 8.75
CA CYS A 274 -2.99 22.50 7.94
C CYS A 274 -3.98 21.64 7.13
N GLU A 275 -3.47 20.97 6.10
CA GLU A 275 -4.26 20.07 5.26
C GLU A 275 -3.61 18.70 5.16
N VAL A 276 -4.42 17.65 5.06
CA VAL A 276 -3.94 16.27 4.85
C VAL A 276 -4.13 15.90 3.38
N LEU A 277 -3.06 15.37 2.77
CA LEU A 277 -3.10 14.80 1.43
C LEU A 277 -2.78 13.31 1.50
N PHE A 278 -3.73 12.46 1.14
CA PHE A 278 -3.53 11.02 1.12
C PHE A 278 -2.78 10.56 -0.14
N LEU A 279 -1.77 9.72 0.03
CA LEU A 279 -1.11 9.03 -1.06
C LEU A 279 -2.11 8.17 -1.86
N PRO A 280 -1.86 7.96 -3.17
CA PRO A 280 -2.64 7.02 -3.94
C PRO A 280 -2.31 5.58 -3.50
N VAL A 281 -3.32 4.70 -3.53
CA VAL A 281 -3.18 3.33 -3.01
C VAL A 281 -2.04 2.61 -3.74
N GLY A 282 -1.11 2.03 -2.99
CA GLY A 282 -0.02 1.23 -3.55
C GLY A 282 1.10 2.01 -4.25
N HIS A 283 1.28 3.30 -3.94
CA HIS A 283 2.33 4.15 -4.51
C HIS A 283 3.32 4.70 -3.46
N PRO A 284 4.01 3.84 -2.68
CA PRO A 284 4.99 4.29 -1.70
C PRO A 284 6.15 5.07 -2.35
N GLU A 285 6.46 4.84 -3.63
CA GLU A 285 7.49 5.60 -4.36
C GLU A 285 7.18 7.10 -4.53
N LEU A 286 5.94 7.54 -4.25
CA LEU A 286 5.56 8.94 -4.19
C LEU A 286 5.74 9.56 -2.79
N ASN A 287 6.22 8.78 -1.82
CA ASN A 287 6.49 9.20 -0.46
C ASN A 287 8.01 9.17 -0.17
N PRO A 288 8.68 10.33 -0.05
CA PRO A 288 10.14 10.38 0.10
C PRO A 288 10.66 9.76 1.40
N ILE A 289 9.83 9.68 2.45
CA ILE A 289 10.21 9.06 3.72
C ILE A 289 10.47 7.54 3.59
N GLU A 290 9.97 6.90 2.54
CA GLU A 290 10.27 5.49 2.27
C GLU A 290 11.77 5.25 1.98
N MET A 291 12.43 6.23 1.34
CA MET A 291 13.88 6.20 1.13
C MET A 291 14.65 6.43 2.44
N VAL A 292 14.10 7.27 3.33
CA VAL A 292 14.61 7.44 4.70
C VAL A 292 14.56 6.12 5.45
N TRP A 293 13.44 5.39 5.38
CA TRP A 293 13.31 4.07 6.01
C TRP A 293 14.28 3.04 5.45
N SER A 294 14.50 3.05 4.14
CA SER A 294 15.51 2.19 3.50
C SER A 294 16.90 2.45 4.07
N TYR A 295 17.27 3.72 4.24
CA TYR A 295 18.54 4.10 4.85
C TYR A 295 18.62 3.68 6.33
N VAL A 296 17.60 4.01 7.15
CA VAL A 296 17.58 3.67 8.58
C VAL A 296 17.75 2.17 8.77
N LYS A 297 16.98 1.35 8.05
CA LYS A 297 17.10 -0.12 8.10
C LYS A 297 18.48 -0.60 7.69
N SER A 298 19.05 -0.01 6.64
CA SER A 298 20.41 -0.35 6.19
C SER A 298 21.48 0.04 7.21
N TYR A 299 21.32 1.18 7.89
CA TYR A 299 22.21 1.64 8.94
C TYR A 299 22.15 0.70 10.14
N VAL A 300 20.94 0.40 10.63
CA VAL A 300 20.74 -0.53 11.74
C VAL A 300 21.31 -1.91 11.38
N ALA A 301 21.01 -2.45 10.20
CA ALA A 301 21.52 -3.73 9.73
C ALA A 301 23.06 -3.83 9.81
N LYS A 302 23.77 -2.77 9.43
CA LYS A 302 25.25 -2.75 9.45
C LYS A 302 25.82 -2.70 10.87
N HIS A 303 25.17 -1.96 11.76
CA HIS A 303 25.70 -1.64 13.09
C HIS A 303 25.11 -2.51 14.21
N ASN A 304 24.06 -3.30 13.94
CA ASN A 304 23.41 -4.15 14.92
C ASN A 304 24.32 -5.34 15.32
N THR A 305 24.85 -5.29 16.54
CA THR A 305 25.82 -6.28 17.04
C THR A 305 25.26 -7.23 18.09
N ASP A 306 24.29 -6.80 18.90
CA ASP A 306 23.77 -7.58 20.05
C ASP A 306 22.36 -8.15 19.80
N PHE A 307 21.71 -7.76 18.70
CA PHE A 307 20.35 -8.16 18.32
C PHE A 307 19.30 -7.86 19.41
N SER A 308 19.53 -6.81 20.20
CA SER A 308 18.59 -6.32 21.21
C SER A 308 17.69 -5.22 20.66
N LEU A 309 16.48 -5.07 21.22
CA LEU A 309 15.59 -3.97 20.85
C LEU A 309 16.17 -2.61 21.23
N SER A 310 16.80 -2.52 22.40
CA SER A 310 17.43 -1.28 22.87
C SER A 310 18.52 -0.80 21.91
N GLU A 311 19.31 -1.72 21.35
CA GLU A 311 20.34 -1.37 20.36
C GLU A 311 19.72 -0.94 19.03
N VAL A 312 18.69 -1.65 18.55
CA VAL A 312 17.97 -1.24 17.34
C VAL A 312 17.34 0.15 17.48
N GLU A 313 16.79 0.48 18.65
CA GLU A 313 16.27 1.82 18.95
C GLU A 313 17.36 2.88 18.94
N ARG A 314 18.47 2.62 19.65
CA ARG A 314 19.63 3.52 19.69
C ARG A 314 20.18 3.79 18.30
N LEU A 315 20.32 2.74 17.48
CA LEU A 315 20.80 2.84 16.10
C LEU A 315 19.79 3.54 15.20
N SER A 316 18.49 3.34 15.42
CA SER A 316 17.43 4.04 14.69
C SER A 316 17.43 5.54 15.01
N HIS A 317 17.60 5.91 16.28
CA HIS A 317 17.81 7.31 16.68
C HIS A 317 19.05 7.89 16.02
N ALA A 318 20.20 7.23 16.11
CA ALA A 318 21.45 7.70 15.50
C ALA A 318 21.34 7.88 13.98
N ALA A 319 20.67 6.94 13.28
CA ALA A 319 20.43 7.05 11.85
C ALA A 319 19.55 8.24 11.50
N LEU A 320 18.46 8.44 12.25
CA LEU A 320 17.55 9.58 12.05
C LEU A 320 18.24 10.92 12.30
N ASP A 321 19.03 11.01 13.37
CA ASP A 321 19.73 12.23 13.76
C ASP A 321 20.90 12.58 12.81
N SER A 322 21.33 11.62 11.96
CA SER A 322 22.32 11.85 10.90
C SER A 322 21.75 12.41 9.60
N PHE A 323 20.42 12.50 9.46
CA PHE A 323 19.79 13.05 8.26
C PHE A 323 19.85 14.58 8.25
N ASP A 324 20.42 15.13 7.19
CA ASP A 324 20.39 16.55 6.91
C ASP A 324 19.31 16.92 5.89
N SER A 325 19.14 18.22 5.69
CA SER A 325 18.21 18.79 4.70
C SER A 325 18.60 18.40 3.27
N GLU A 326 19.88 18.24 2.95
CA GLU A 326 20.33 17.90 1.60
C GLU A 326 19.86 16.49 1.19
N ALA A 327 19.97 15.52 2.10
CA ALA A 327 19.45 14.17 1.90
C ALA A 327 17.93 14.18 1.67
N TRP A 328 17.19 14.97 2.46
CA TRP A 328 15.75 15.14 2.30
C TRP A 328 15.36 15.76 0.96
N GLN A 329 16.03 16.84 0.55
CA GLN A 329 15.80 17.47 -0.76
C GLN A 329 15.99 16.49 -1.90
N ARG A 330 17.07 15.69 -1.87
CA ARG A 330 17.34 14.66 -2.87
C ARG A 330 16.22 13.62 -2.97
N TYR A 331 15.65 13.20 -1.84
CA TYR A 331 14.55 12.24 -1.81
C TYR A 331 13.24 12.85 -2.31
N VAL A 332 12.93 14.09 -1.92
CA VAL A 332 11.78 14.81 -2.48
C VAL A 332 11.93 14.98 -3.99
N ASP A 333 13.11 15.36 -4.48
CA ASP A 333 13.38 15.52 -5.92
C ASP A 333 13.28 14.19 -6.68
N HIS A 334 13.62 13.06 -6.05
CA HIS A 334 13.38 11.74 -6.62
C HIS A 334 11.87 11.50 -6.81
N CYS A 335 11.04 11.74 -5.79
CA CYS A 335 9.59 11.61 -5.91
C CYS A 335 9.02 12.54 -6.99
N VAL A 336 9.50 13.79 -7.11
CA VAL A 336 9.08 14.71 -8.18
C VAL A 336 9.41 14.16 -9.58
N LYS A 337 10.53 13.44 -9.76
CA LYS A 337 10.83 12.76 -11.02
C LYS A 337 9.86 11.60 -11.28
N VAL A 338 9.51 10.85 -10.23
CA VAL A 338 8.55 9.74 -10.31
C VAL A 338 7.15 10.25 -10.67
N GLU A 339 6.71 11.35 -10.06
CA GLU A 339 5.46 12.05 -10.40
C GLU A 339 5.40 12.40 -11.89
N ARG A 340 6.46 13.01 -12.43
CA ARG A 340 6.53 13.39 -13.84
C ARG A 340 6.37 12.19 -14.75
N ARG A 341 7.11 11.11 -14.47
CA ARG A 341 7.01 9.85 -15.20
C ARG A 341 5.59 9.29 -15.18
N TYR A 342 4.90 9.39 -14.04
CA TYR A 342 3.52 8.93 -13.94
C TYR A 342 2.52 9.75 -14.74
N LEU A 343 2.77 11.06 -14.90
CA LEU A 343 1.95 11.91 -15.76
C LEU A 343 2.23 11.64 -17.24
N GLU A 344 3.50 11.44 -17.63
CA GLU A 344 3.89 11.09 -19.01
C GLU A 344 3.23 9.78 -19.48
N LEU A 345 3.09 8.81 -18.57
CA LEU A 345 2.47 7.50 -18.85
C LEU A 345 0.97 7.48 -18.57
N ALA A 346 0.35 8.60 -18.19
CA ALA A 346 -1.06 8.60 -17.77
C ALA A 346 -2.02 8.30 -18.92
N ASP A 347 -1.70 8.80 -20.12
CA ASP A 347 -2.52 8.60 -21.33
C ASP A 347 -2.39 7.17 -21.91
N ASP A 348 -1.36 6.42 -21.48
CA ASP A 348 -1.13 5.04 -21.90
C ASP A 348 -1.91 4.01 -21.05
N VAL A 349 -2.63 4.45 -20.02
CA VAL A 349 -3.41 3.56 -19.15
C VAL A 349 -4.65 3.06 -19.93
N PRO A 350 -4.78 1.75 -20.20
CA PRO A 350 -5.93 1.22 -20.93
C PRO A 350 -7.22 1.48 -20.15
N LEU A 351 -8.25 1.96 -20.84
CA LEU A 351 -9.57 2.04 -20.24
C LEU A 351 -10.16 0.64 -20.14
N ASP A 352 -10.46 0.19 -18.93
CA ASP A 352 -11.34 -0.94 -18.67
C ASP A 352 -12.78 -0.53 -19.04
N MET A 353 -13.06 -0.45 -20.34
CA MET A 353 -14.42 -0.36 -20.86
C MET A 353 -15.00 -1.78 -20.81
N ASP A 354 -15.58 -2.15 -19.67
CA ASP A 354 -16.46 -3.31 -19.61
C ASP A 354 -17.70 -3.01 -20.46
N ASP A 355 -17.84 -3.71 -21.60
CA ASP A 355 -19.11 -3.82 -22.37
C ASP A 355 -20.11 -4.74 -21.65
#